data_AF-A0A7X7SW58-F1
#
_entry.id   AF-A0A7X7SW58-F1
#
_cell.length_a   1.000
_cell.length_b   1.000
_cell.length_c   1.000
_cell.angle_alpha   90.00
_cell.angle_beta   90.00
_cell.angle_gamma   90.00
#
_symmetry.space_group_name_H-M   'P 1'
#
loop_
_entity.id
_entity.type
_entity.pdbx_description
1 polymer ?
#
loop_
_entity_poly.entity_id
_entity_poly.type
_entity_poly.pdbx_seq_one_letter_code
_entity_poly.pdbx_strand_id
1 'polypeptide(L)'
;MNKKVSIILFAVIAIGALAGYYIWESGSYVAKVGDHKILNHEYTFFLRTQKKNAEAEAGAYSEKEIRELWENPAGGEDPVAIIMNRALENAKEFKIQLILAERENFKLTDSELNEIRQSIDSLLDDKESAKLLLSDLGLNPRQYKDMIIKRKLVEKYVDNYLRTHNAEMSQYIEKLEEWKNDPAFNLVKNERVLQKVTNKSMILPK
;
A
#
# COMPACT_ATOMS: atom_id res chain seq x y z
N MET A 1 49.78 -7.33 3.32
CA MET A 1 48.56 -8.17 3.43
C MET A 1 48.61 -9.23 2.35
N ASN A 2 48.41 -10.51 2.68
CA ASN A 2 48.61 -11.62 1.74
C ASN A 2 47.42 -11.67 0.75
N LYS A 3 47.65 -11.81 -0.57
CA LYS A 3 46.58 -11.75 -1.59
C LYS A 3 45.41 -12.71 -1.28
N LYS A 4 45.70 -13.89 -0.73
CA LYS A 4 44.70 -14.88 -0.29
C LYS A 4 43.86 -14.40 0.91
N VAL A 5 44.47 -13.68 1.86
CA VAL A 5 43.77 -13.10 3.03
C VAL A 5 42.87 -11.94 2.60
N SER A 6 43.29 -11.12 1.63
CA SER A 6 42.45 -10.06 1.07
C SER A 6 41.24 -10.60 0.29
N ILE A 7 41.38 -11.70 -0.45
CA ILE A 7 40.27 -12.33 -1.19
C ILE A 7 39.22 -12.89 -0.22
N ILE A 8 39.64 -13.58 0.84
CA ILE A 8 38.73 -14.13 1.84
C ILE A 8 37.97 -13.01 2.57
N LEU A 9 38.66 -11.94 2.95
CA LEU A 9 38.03 -10.80 3.62
C LEU A 9 36.96 -10.13 2.72
N PHE A 10 37.25 -9.97 1.43
CA PHE A 10 36.31 -9.38 0.47
C PHE A 10 35.08 -10.26 0.26
N ALA A 11 35.26 -11.58 0.18
CA ALA A 11 34.15 -12.54 0.04
C ALA A 11 33.21 -12.50 1.25
N VAL A 12 33.75 -12.42 2.47
CA VAL A 12 32.95 -12.35 3.70
C VAL A 12 32.12 -11.05 3.76
N ILE A 13 32.72 -9.91 3.39
CA ILE A 13 32.00 -8.62 3.33
C ILE A 13 30.90 -8.65 2.26
N ALA A 14 31.18 -9.21 1.09
CA ALA A 14 30.20 -9.35 0.02
C ALA A 14 29.01 -10.23 0.43
N ILE A 15 29.27 -11.37 1.09
CA ILE A 15 28.21 -12.24 1.62
C ILE A 15 27.40 -11.52 2.71
N GLY A 16 28.06 -10.78 3.61
CA GLY A 16 27.38 -9.99 4.64
C GLY A 16 26.49 -8.89 4.04
N ALA A 17 26.97 -8.20 3.00
CA ALA A 17 26.20 -7.17 2.29
C ALA A 17 24.99 -7.78 1.54
N LEU A 18 25.16 -8.93 0.88
CA LEU A 18 24.08 -9.65 0.20
C LEU A 18 23.03 -10.17 1.19
N ALA A 19 23.47 -10.74 2.32
CA ALA A 19 22.56 -11.18 3.38
C ALA A 19 21.81 -10.00 4.01
N GLY A 20 22.50 -8.90 4.30
CA GLY A 20 21.89 -7.67 4.80
C GLY A 20 20.89 -7.08 3.81
N TYR A 21 21.24 -7.05 2.52
CA TYR A 21 20.35 -6.62 1.44
C TYR A 21 19.09 -7.50 1.37
N TYR A 22 19.24 -8.83 1.38
CA TYR A 22 18.11 -9.76 1.34
C TYR A 22 17.17 -9.62 2.55
N ILE A 23 17.73 -9.44 3.76
CA ILE A 23 16.95 -9.22 4.98
C ILE A 23 16.21 -7.89 4.93
N TRP A 24 16.86 -6.83 4.45
CA TRP A 24 16.25 -5.50 4.33
C TRP A 24 15.15 -5.50 3.26
N GLU A 25 15.45 -6.04 2.09
CA GLU A 25 14.54 -6.15 0.96
C GLU A 25 13.31 -6.97 1.33
N SER A 26 13.48 -8.11 1.99
CA SER A 26 12.37 -8.95 2.46
C SER A 26 11.56 -8.34 3.60
N GLY A 27 11.98 -7.20 4.17
CA GLY A 27 11.27 -6.48 5.24
C GLY A 27 10.42 -5.31 4.76
N SER A 28 10.54 -4.90 3.49
CA SER A 28 9.97 -3.64 2.99
C SER A 28 8.62 -3.77 2.28
N TYR A 29 8.13 -5.00 2.08
CA TYR A 29 6.90 -5.28 1.34
C TYR A 29 6.07 -6.38 2.00
N VAL A 30 4.74 -6.24 1.91
CA VAL A 30 3.78 -7.20 2.46
C VAL A 30 3.39 -8.30 1.47
N ALA A 31 3.50 -8.01 0.17
CA ALA A 31 3.18 -8.92 -0.91
C ALA A 31 3.81 -8.44 -2.23
N LYS A 32 3.71 -9.27 -3.27
CA LYS A 32 4.01 -8.92 -4.66
C LYS A 32 2.81 -9.21 -5.55
N VAL A 33 2.66 -8.42 -6.61
CA VAL A 33 1.75 -8.65 -7.73
C VAL A 33 2.63 -8.84 -8.96
N GLY A 34 2.76 -10.08 -9.44
CA GLY A 34 3.86 -10.43 -10.34
C GLY A 34 5.21 -10.13 -9.67
N ASP A 35 6.07 -9.35 -10.34
CA ASP A 35 7.37 -8.93 -9.80
C ASP A 35 7.32 -7.64 -8.99
N HIS A 36 6.18 -6.95 -8.97
CA HIS A 36 6.02 -5.65 -8.33
C HIS A 36 5.63 -5.77 -6.87
N LYS A 37 6.36 -5.08 -6.00
CA LYS A 37 6.11 -5.09 -4.55
C LYS A 37 4.91 -4.22 -4.19
N ILE A 38 4.10 -4.72 -3.26
CA ILE A 38 3.21 -3.93 -2.42
C ILE A 38 3.99 -3.55 -1.17
N LEU A 39 4.42 -2.29 -1.10
CA LEU A 39 5.23 -1.77 0.00
C LEU A 39 4.41 -1.69 1.29
N ASN A 40 5.10 -1.71 2.43
CA ASN A 40 4.45 -1.67 3.74
C ASN A 40 3.48 -0.49 3.89
N HIS A 41 3.87 0.70 3.43
CA HIS A 41 3.04 1.89 3.55
C HIS A 41 1.88 1.93 2.55
N GLU A 42 2.02 1.31 1.39
CA GLU A 42 0.92 1.16 0.42
C GLU A 42 -0.19 0.32 1.03
N TYR A 43 0.18 -0.82 1.60
CA TYR A 43 -0.77 -1.67 2.31
C TYR A 43 -1.35 -1.00 3.56
N THR A 44 -0.51 -0.31 4.35
CA THR A 44 -0.96 0.40 5.56
C THR A 44 -2.01 1.46 5.24
N PHE A 45 -1.85 2.19 4.14
CA PHE A 45 -2.84 3.17 3.68
C PHE A 45 -4.21 2.52 3.46
N PHE A 46 -4.28 1.41 2.70
CA PHE A 46 -5.54 0.69 2.48
C PHE A 46 -6.10 0.08 3.75
N LEU A 47 -5.26 -0.52 4.59
CA LEU A 47 -5.68 -1.12 5.86
C LEU A 47 -6.35 -0.10 6.79
N ARG A 48 -5.70 1.06 6.98
CA ARG A 48 -6.19 2.13 7.86
C ARG A 48 -7.45 2.79 7.32
N THR A 49 -7.53 2.95 6.00
CA THR A 49 -8.74 3.48 5.34
C THR A 49 -9.92 2.52 5.53
N GLN A 50 -9.71 1.23 5.28
CA GLN A 50 -10.76 0.21 5.45
C GLN A 50 -11.24 0.10 6.89
N LYS A 51 -10.32 0.14 7.85
CA LYS A 51 -10.64 0.19 9.28
C LYS A 51 -11.55 1.38 9.60
N LYS A 52 -11.17 2.59 9.20
CA LYS A 52 -11.94 3.82 9.49
C LYS A 52 -13.32 3.80 8.83
N ASN A 53 -13.42 3.28 7.61
CA ASN A 53 -14.70 3.14 6.93
C ASN A 53 -15.60 2.15 7.68
N ALA A 54 -15.08 0.99 8.08
CA ALA A 54 -15.84 0.02 8.85
C ALA A 54 -16.29 0.58 10.23
N GLU A 55 -15.44 1.35 10.90
CA GLU A 55 -15.78 2.05 12.14
C GLU A 55 -16.92 3.05 11.92
N ALA A 56 -16.84 3.87 10.88
CA ALA A 56 -17.89 4.83 10.53
C ALA A 56 -19.21 4.16 10.13
N GLU A 57 -19.15 3.10 9.32
CA GLU A 57 -20.31 2.29 8.90
C GLU A 57 -21.00 1.62 10.10
N ALA A 58 -20.23 1.18 11.09
CA ALA A 58 -20.74 0.62 12.33
C ALA A 58 -21.20 1.69 13.35
N GLY A 59 -20.99 2.97 13.06
CA GLY A 59 -21.26 4.07 14.00
C GLY A 59 -20.36 4.07 15.24
N ALA A 60 -19.17 3.48 15.14
CA ALA A 60 -18.22 3.34 16.23
C ALA A 60 -17.27 4.54 16.28
N TYR A 61 -17.52 5.50 17.19
CA TYR A 61 -16.77 6.75 17.27
C TYR A 61 -15.96 6.89 18.55
N SER A 62 -16.41 6.24 19.64
CA SER A 62 -15.70 6.17 20.90
C SER A 62 -14.74 4.99 20.93
N GLU A 63 -13.70 5.11 21.76
CA GLU A 63 -12.71 4.05 21.96
C GLU A 63 -13.35 2.72 22.42
N LYS A 64 -14.44 2.81 23.20
CA LYS A 64 -15.20 1.65 23.67
C LYS A 64 -15.94 0.97 22.52
N GLU A 65 -16.68 1.73 21.71
CA GLU A 65 -17.42 1.19 20.56
C GLU A 65 -16.47 0.58 19.52
N ILE A 66 -15.33 1.22 19.28
CA ILE A 66 -14.29 0.70 18.40
C ILE A 66 -13.73 -0.62 18.94
N ARG A 67 -13.45 -0.74 20.24
CA ARG A 67 -13.01 -2.01 20.83
C ARG A 67 -14.08 -3.10 20.68
N GLU A 68 -15.33 -2.79 21.00
CA GLU A 68 -16.43 -3.74 20.88
C GLU A 68 -16.59 -4.25 19.44
N LEU A 69 -16.47 -3.38 18.43
CA LEU A 69 -16.52 -3.75 17.02
C LEU A 69 -15.46 -4.78 16.63
N TRP A 70 -14.21 -4.59 17.07
CA TRP A 70 -13.08 -5.42 16.63
C TRP A 70 -12.84 -6.65 17.51
N GLU A 71 -13.20 -6.59 18.80
CA GLU A 71 -12.96 -7.67 19.77
C GLU A 71 -14.14 -8.64 19.90
N ASN A 72 -15.37 -8.19 19.64
CA ASN A 72 -16.59 -8.99 19.78
C ASN A 72 -17.35 -9.10 18.46
N PRO A 73 -16.82 -9.85 17.46
CA PRO A 73 -17.49 -9.94 16.17
C PRO A 73 -18.87 -10.57 16.26
N ALA A 74 -19.84 -9.89 15.65
CA ALA A 74 -21.12 -10.49 15.31
C ALA A 74 -20.93 -11.43 14.11
N GLY A 75 -21.40 -12.68 14.20
CA GLY A 75 -21.47 -13.59 13.05
C GLY A 75 -20.31 -14.60 12.89
N GLY A 76 -19.40 -14.71 13.86
CA GLY A 76 -18.44 -15.83 13.93
C GLY A 76 -17.21 -15.75 13.02
N GLU A 77 -17.10 -14.73 12.17
CA GLU A 77 -15.89 -14.44 11.39
C GLU A 77 -14.98 -13.43 12.12
N ASP A 78 -13.66 -13.54 11.95
CA ASP A 78 -12.69 -12.59 12.54
C ASP A 78 -12.68 -11.28 11.73
N PRO A 79 -13.18 -10.16 12.28
CA PRO A 79 -13.36 -8.90 11.55
C PRO A 79 -12.01 -8.29 11.19
N VAL A 80 -10.97 -8.59 11.97
CA VAL A 80 -9.59 -8.23 11.65
C VAL A 80 -9.14 -8.93 10.38
N ALA A 81 -9.41 -10.24 10.26
CA ALA A 81 -9.04 -11.01 9.06
C ALA A 81 -9.79 -10.52 7.81
N ILE A 82 -11.07 -10.16 7.94
CA ILE A 82 -11.87 -9.59 6.85
C ILE A 82 -11.24 -8.30 6.33
N ILE A 83 -10.95 -7.35 7.23
CA ILE A 83 -10.38 -6.05 6.84
C ILE A 83 -8.96 -6.20 6.30
N MET A 84 -8.16 -7.10 6.86
CA MET A 84 -6.83 -7.41 6.34
C MET A 84 -6.88 -7.92 4.89
N ASN A 85 -7.81 -8.85 4.60
CA ASN A 85 -7.98 -9.40 3.27
C ASN A 85 -8.51 -8.34 2.30
N ARG A 86 -9.53 -7.57 2.68
CA ARG A 86 -10.06 -6.49 1.84
C ARG A 86 -9.01 -5.42 1.55
N ALA A 87 -8.20 -5.05 2.53
CA ALA A 87 -7.09 -4.11 2.33
C ALA A 87 -6.04 -4.65 1.35
N LEU A 88 -5.76 -5.96 1.41
CA LEU A 88 -4.79 -6.59 0.51
C LEU A 88 -5.32 -6.69 -0.93
N GLU A 89 -6.61 -6.98 -1.11
CA GLU A 89 -7.27 -6.95 -2.42
C GLU A 89 -7.28 -5.55 -3.02
N ASN A 90 -7.64 -4.52 -2.23
CA ASN A 90 -7.57 -3.13 -2.69
C ASN A 90 -6.14 -2.72 -3.07
N ALA A 91 -5.15 -3.15 -2.27
CA ALA A 91 -3.73 -2.89 -2.58
C ALA A 91 -3.28 -3.62 -3.85
N LYS A 92 -3.78 -4.84 -4.10
CA LYS A 92 -3.54 -5.61 -5.33
C LYS A 92 -4.14 -4.88 -6.53
N GLU A 93 -5.40 -4.49 -6.48
CA GLU A 93 -6.08 -3.73 -7.54
C GLU A 93 -5.36 -2.44 -7.88
N PHE A 94 -5.00 -1.66 -6.87
CA PHE A 94 -4.26 -0.43 -7.06
C PHE A 94 -2.88 -0.68 -7.68
N LYS A 95 -2.20 -1.75 -7.25
CA LYS A 95 -0.91 -2.16 -7.80
C LYS A 95 -1.02 -2.57 -9.27
N ILE A 96 -2.05 -3.33 -9.65
CA ILE A 96 -2.31 -3.71 -11.04
C ILE A 96 -2.43 -2.46 -11.92
N GLN A 97 -3.20 -1.47 -11.49
CA GLN A 97 -3.39 -0.22 -12.25
C GLN A 97 -2.08 0.56 -12.41
N LEU A 98 -1.24 0.60 -11.37
CA LEU A 98 0.11 1.19 -11.47
C LEU A 98 1.00 0.43 -12.45
N ILE A 99 0.96 -0.91 -12.44
CA ILE A 99 1.74 -1.74 -13.36
C ILE A 99 1.29 -1.49 -14.80
N LEU A 100 -0.01 -1.39 -15.06
CA LEU A 100 -0.54 -1.13 -16.39
C LEU A 100 -0.15 0.27 -16.89
N ALA A 101 -0.29 1.29 -16.04
CA ALA A 101 0.20 2.63 -16.33
C ALA A 101 1.71 2.61 -16.66
N GLU A 102 2.52 1.89 -15.90
CA GLU A 102 3.96 1.74 -16.16
C GLU A 102 4.25 1.05 -17.50
N ARG A 103 3.55 -0.06 -17.82
CA ARG A 103 3.71 -0.81 -19.07
C ARG A 103 3.40 0.06 -20.30
N GLU A 104 2.44 0.97 -20.18
CA GLU A 104 2.06 1.92 -21.22
C GLU A 104 2.92 3.19 -21.24
N ASN A 105 3.97 3.26 -20.41
CA ASN A 105 4.80 4.45 -20.21
C ASN A 105 3.98 5.69 -19.81
N PHE A 106 2.84 5.48 -19.17
CA PHE A 106 1.94 6.53 -18.72
C PHE A 106 2.52 7.25 -17.50
N LYS A 107 2.55 8.59 -17.54
CA LYS A 107 3.22 9.41 -16.52
C LYS A 107 2.44 10.70 -16.21
N LEU A 108 2.66 11.19 -15.00
CA LEU A 108 2.39 12.59 -14.67
C LEU A 108 3.48 13.46 -15.28
N THR A 109 3.09 14.59 -15.85
CA THR A 109 4.00 15.64 -16.31
C THR A 109 4.65 16.34 -15.12
N ASP A 110 5.74 17.06 -15.36
CA ASP A 110 6.43 17.81 -14.30
C ASP A 110 5.53 18.89 -13.67
N SER A 111 4.65 19.52 -14.46
CA SER A 111 3.67 20.49 -13.94
C SER A 111 2.70 19.83 -12.97
N GLU A 112 2.06 18.73 -13.39
CA GLU A 112 1.12 17.99 -12.54
C GLU A 112 1.81 17.51 -11.26
N LEU A 113 3.03 16.97 -11.36
CA LEU A 113 3.80 16.54 -10.19
C LEU A 113 4.08 17.69 -9.23
N ASN A 114 4.44 18.87 -9.74
CA ASN A 114 4.73 20.04 -8.92
C ASN A 114 3.46 20.58 -8.26
N GLU A 115 2.34 20.66 -8.98
CA GLU A 115 1.04 21.07 -8.45
C GLU A 115 0.56 20.13 -7.34
N ILE A 116 0.66 18.81 -7.56
CA ILE A 116 0.32 17.80 -6.55
C ILE A 116 1.19 17.96 -5.31
N ARG A 117 2.50 18.15 -5.48
CA ARG A 117 3.44 18.34 -4.36
C ARG A 117 3.12 19.58 -3.56
N GLN A 118 2.87 20.71 -4.23
CA GLN A 118 2.50 21.96 -3.57
C GLN A 118 1.18 21.85 -2.82
N SER A 119 0.18 21.18 -3.41
CA SER A 119 -1.10 20.91 -2.74
C SER A 119 -0.93 20.08 -1.47
N ILE A 120 -0.10 19.03 -1.52
CA ILE A 120 0.21 18.19 -0.36
C ILE A 120 0.99 18.99 0.69
N ASP A 121 1.99 19.77 0.27
CA ASP A 121 2.80 20.55 1.20
C ASP A 121 1.96 21.62 1.91
N SER A 122 1.03 22.26 1.20
CA SER A 122 0.04 23.17 1.79
C SER A 122 -0.90 22.46 2.77
N LEU A 123 -1.42 21.28 2.42
CA LEU A 123 -2.26 20.47 3.31
C LEU A 123 -1.52 20.07 4.60
N LEU A 124 -0.22 19.83 4.51
CA LEU A 124 0.60 19.39 5.64
C LEU A 124 1.26 20.54 6.42
N ASP A 125 1.02 21.81 6.03
CA ASP A 125 1.59 22.99 6.69
C ASP A 125 0.98 23.22 8.08
N ASP A 126 -0.32 22.93 8.24
CA ASP A 126 -0.95 22.88 9.55
C ASP A 126 -0.52 21.61 10.31
N LYS A 127 0.41 21.79 11.25
CA LYS A 127 1.02 20.69 12.00
C LYS A 127 0.03 19.83 12.77
N GLU A 128 -1.04 20.40 13.33
CA GLU A 128 -2.01 19.63 14.11
C GLU A 128 -2.88 18.78 13.19
N SER A 129 -3.48 19.38 12.16
CA SER A 129 -4.26 18.66 11.15
C SER A 129 -3.43 17.61 10.43
N ALA A 130 -2.19 17.94 10.05
CA ALA A 130 -1.26 17.02 9.42
C ALA A 130 -0.95 15.83 10.33
N LYS A 131 -0.68 16.07 11.62
CA LYS A 131 -0.41 15.00 12.59
C LYS A 131 -1.60 14.07 12.76
N LEU A 132 -2.82 14.60 12.84
CA LEU A 132 -4.05 13.80 12.93
C LEU A 132 -4.23 12.93 11.69
N LEU A 133 -4.20 13.53 10.49
CA LEU A 133 -4.34 12.82 9.21
C LEU A 133 -3.30 11.70 9.05
N LEU A 134 -2.03 12.03 9.30
CA LEU A 134 -0.92 11.09 9.15
C LEU A 134 -0.97 9.96 10.19
N SER A 135 -1.37 10.27 11.43
CA SER A 135 -1.57 9.27 12.49
C SER A 135 -2.72 8.32 12.15
N ASP A 136 -3.84 8.85 11.68
CA ASP A 136 -5.00 8.05 11.28
C ASP A 136 -4.68 7.09 10.13
N LEU A 137 -3.87 7.54 9.17
CA LEU A 137 -3.40 6.73 8.05
C LEU A 137 -2.19 5.86 8.38
N GLY A 138 -1.54 6.05 9.54
CA GLY A 138 -0.32 5.35 9.92
C GLY A 138 0.87 5.64 8.98
N LEU A 139 0.93 6.85 8.41
CA LEU A 139 1.93 7.26 7.43
C LEU A 139 2.78 8.43 7.93
N ASN A 140 3.99 8.56 7.42
CA ASN A 140 4.76 9.80 7.52
C ASN A 140 4.51 10.71 6.28
N PRO A 141 4.93 12.00 6.30
CA PRO A 141 4.70 12.92 5.20
C PRO A 141 5.18 12.42 3.82
N ARG A 142 6.34 11.74 3.79
CA ARG A 142 6.90 11.20 2.54
C ARG A 142 6.04 10.05 2.00
N GLN A 143 5.60 9.15 2.86
CA GLN A 143 4.74 8.03 2.48
C GLN A 143 3.36 8.51 2.03
N TYR A 144 2.79 9.49 2.72
CA TYR A 144 1.54 10.11 2.31
C TYR A 144 1.68 10.75 0.92
N LYS A 145 2.76 11.53 0.71
CA LYS A 145 3.05 12.14 -0.59
C LYS A 145 3.19 11.11 -1.71
N ASP A 146 3.90 10.01 -1.46
CA ASP A 146 4.01 8.88 -2.41
C ASP A 146 2.64 8.29 -2.77
N MET A 147 1.79 8.03 -1.76
CA MET A 147 0.44 7.50 -1.99
C MET A 147 -0.43 8.43 -2.82
N ILE A 148 -0.42 9.73 -2.53
CA ILE A 148 -1.22 10.70 -3.29
C ILE A 148 -0.74 10.83 -4.72
N ILE A 149 0.58 10.86 -4.97
CA ILE A 149 1.14 10.91 -6.33
C ILE A 149 0.73 9.66 -7.12
N LYS A 150 0.87 8.47 -6.53
CA LYS A 150 0.43 7.21 -7.17
C LYS A 150 -1.06 7.20 -7.46
N ARG A 151 -1.88 7.69 -6.52
CA ARG A 151 -3.33 7.80 -6.72
C ARG A 151 -3.66 8.71 -7.91
N LYS A 152 -3.00 9.86 -8.01
CA LYS A 152 -3.16 10.77 -9.15
C LYS A 152 -2.70 10.18 -10.48
N LEU A 153 -1.64 9.38 -10.48
CA LEU A 153 -1.23 8.63 -11.66
C LEU A 153 -2.31 7.62 -12.10
N VAL A 154 -2.85 6.85 -11.14
CA VAL A 154 -3.93 5.89 -11.41
C VAL A 154 -5.19 6.60 -11.90
N GLU A 155 -5.66 7.65 -11.22
CA GLU A 155 -6.82 8.45 -11.66
C GLU A 155 -6.64 8.90 -13.12
N LYS A 156 -5.49 9.51 -13.44
CA LYS A 156 -5.19 9.97 -14.80
C LYS A 156 -5.12 8.82 -15.82
N TYR A 157 -4.58 7.67 -15.42
CA TYR A 157 -4.51 6.48 -16.28
C TYR A 157 -5.90 5.94 -16.59
N VAL A 158 -6.76 5.80 -15.58
CA VAL A 158 -8.14 5.35 -15.72
C VAL A 158 -8.92 6.29 -16.63
N ASP A 159 -8.85 7.61 -16.38
CA ASP A 159 -9.52 8.61 -17.22
C ASP A 159 -9.08 8.52 -18.68
N ASN A 160 -7.77 8.34 -18.92
CA ASN A 160 -7.25 8.15 -20.25
C ASN A 160 -7.73 6.84 -20.89
N TYR A 161 -7.75 5.74 -20.14
CA TYR A 161 -8.24 4.45 -20.60
C TYR A 161 -9.71 4.56 -21.04
N LEU A 162 -10.58 5.10 -20.19
CA LEU A 162 -12.01 5.28 -20.46
C LEU A 162 -12.23 6.10 -21.73
N ARG A 163 -11.52 7.24 -21.86
CA ARG A 163 -11.61 8.12 -23.02
C ARG A 163 -11.11 7.48 -24.31
N THR A 164 -9.98 6.77 -24.26
CA THR A 164 -9.36 6.17 -25.46
C THR A 164 -10.10 4.93 -25.96
N HIS A 165 -10.75 4.20 -25.05
CA HIS A 165 -11.53 3.01 -25.38
C HIS A 165 -13.02 3.29 -25.56
N ASN A 166 -13.47 4.54 -25.37
CA ASN A 166 -14.90 4.91 -25.28
C ASN A 166 -15.66 3.99 -24.31
N ALA A 167 -15.05 3.72 -23.15
CA ALA A 167 -15.57 2.79 -22.15
C ALA A 167 -16.18 3.54 -20.97
N GLU A 168 -17.17 2.91 -20.35
CA GLU A 168 -17.77 3.35 -19.09
C GLU A 168 -17.00 2.75 -17.90
N MET A 169 -17.15 3.38 -16.72
CA MET A 169 -16.47 2.91 -15.50
C MET A 169 -16.83 1.46 -15.14
N SER A 170 -18.08 1.03 -15.36
CA SER A 170 -18.50 -0.35 -15.13
C SER A 170 -17.71 -1.35 -15.99
N GLN A 171 -17.46 -1.02 -17.26
CA GLN A 171 -16.68 -1.85 -18.17
C GLN A 171 -15.20 -1.90 -17.76
N TYR A 172 -14.66 -0.78 -17.25
CA TYR A 172 -13.30 -0.77 -16.70
C TYR A 172 -13.19 -1.64 -15.44
N ILE A 173 -14.19 -1.62 -14.55
CA ILE A 173 -14.23 -2.47 -13.37
C ILE A 173 -14.27 -3.96 -13.77
N GLU A 174 -15.07 -4.33 -14.78
CA GLU A 174 -15.07 -5.69 -15.32
C GLU A 174 -13.68 -6.09 -15.85
N LYS A 175 -12.99 -5.20 -16.58
CA LYS A 175 -11.62 -5.43 -17.02
C LYS A 175 -10.62 -5.55 -15.88
N LEU A 176 -10.79 -4.78 -14.81
CA LEU A 176 -9.96 -4.90 -13.63
C LEU A 176 -10.14 -6.26 -12.95
N GLU A 177 -11.37 -6.79 -12.90
CA GLU A 177 -11.63 -8.16 -12.42
C GLU A 177 -11.00 -9.23 -13.31
N GLU A 178 -11.00 -9.06 -14.63
CA GLU A 178 -10.26 -9.94 -15.53
C GLU A 178 -8.75 -9.92 -15.21
N TRP A 179 -8.14 -8.72 -15.07
CA TRP A 179 -6.73 -8.59 -14.74
C TRP A 179 -6.37 -9.14 -13.36
N LYS A 180 -7.25 -9.00 -12.36
CA LYS A 180 -7.03 -9.60 -11.03
C LYS A 180 -6.85 -11.11 -11.08
N ASN A 181 -7.47 -11.77 -12.06
CA ASN A 181 -7.44 -13.22 -12.24
C ASN A 181 -6.38 -13.68 -13.26
N ASP A 182 -5.71 -12.75 -13.96
CA ASP A 182 -4.61 -13.08 -14.86
C ASP A 182 -3.37 -13.53 -14.06
N PRO A 183 -2.75 -14.68 -14.41
CA PRO A 183 -1.55 -15.18 -13.75
C PRO A 183 -0.39 -14.18 -13.66
N ALA A 184 -0.29 -13.22 -14.59
CA ALA A 184 0.71 -12.15 -14.58
C ALA A 184 0.57 -11.20 -13.37
N PHE A 185 -0.61 -11.18 -12.74
CA PHE A 185 -0.93 -10.37 -11.56
C PHE A 185 -1.22 -11.22 -10.32
N ASN A 186 -0.73 -12.47 -10.30
CA ASN A 186 -0.83 -13.32 -9.12
C ASN A 186 -0.21 -12.65 -7.89
N LEU A 187 -0.92 -12.77 -6.78
CA LEU A 187 -0.52 -12.20 -5.49
C LEU A 187 0.34 -13.21 -4.72
N VAL A 188 1.57 -12.82 -4.39
CA VAL A 188 2.47 -13.61 -3.54
C VAL A 188 2.69 -12.88 -2.23
N LYS A 189 2.13 -13.41 -1.13
CA LYS A 189 2.18 -12.79 0.19
C LYS A 189 3.56 -13.00 0.85
N ASN A 190 4.04 -11.97 1.53
CA ASN A 190 5.15 -12.06 2.47
C ASN A 190 4.56 -12.19 3.88
N GLU A 191 4.15 -13.40 4.24
CA GLU A 191 3.38 -13.67 5.46
C GLU A 191 4.02 -13.08 6.73
N ARG A 192 5.35 -13.17 6.84
CA ARG A 192 6.11 -12.61 7.96
C ARG A 192 5.92 -11.10 8.10
N VAL A 193 6.02 -10.37 6.99
CA VAL A 193 5.86 -8.90 7.01
C VAL A 193 4.40 -8.52 7.09
N LEU A 194 3.52 -9.23 6.39
CA LEU A 194 2.08 -9.03 6.45
C LEU A 194 1.61 -9.11 7.90
N GLN A 195 1.89 -10.22 8.60
CA GLN A 195 1.54 -10.39 10.02
C GLN A 195 2.13 -9.31 10.94
N LYS A 196 3.36 -8.86 10.65
CA LYS A 196 4.01 -7.77 11.42
C LYS A 196 3.30 -6.43 11.21
N VAL A 197 2.91 -6.11 9.97
CA VAL A 197 2.24 -4.85 9.61
C VAL A 197 0.76 -4.87 9.98
N THR A 198 0.14 -6.04 10.09
CA THR A 198 -1.28 -6.20 10.42
C THR A 198 -1.55 -6.55 11.88
N ASN A 199 -0.53 -6.58 12.74
CA ASN A 199 -0.69 -7.01 14.13
C ASN A 199 -1.89 -6.30 14.78
N LYS A 200 -2.73 -7.04 15.53
CA LYS A 200 -3.98 -6.58 16.15
C LYS A 200 -3.85 -5.22 16.86
N SER A 201 -2.68 -4.88 17.40
CA SER A 201 -2.39 -3.56 17.99
C SER A 201 -2.48 -2.37 17.02
N MET A 202 -2.54 -2.60 15.71
CA MET A 202 -2.79 -1.56 14.71
C MET A 202 -4.28 -1.37 14.41
N ILE A 203 -5.11 -2.39 14.66
CA ILE A 203 -6.55 -2.33 14.44
C ILE A 203 -7.29 -2.00 15.74
N LEU A 204 -6.79 -2.48 16.87
CA LEU A 204 -7.32 -2.12 18.18
C LEU A 204 -6.80 -0.73 18.61
N PRO A 205 -7.65 0.11 19.22
CA PRO A 205 -7.20 1.34 19.84
C PRO A 205 -6.24 1.00 21.00
N LYS A 206 -5.21 1.85 21.16
CA LYS A 206 -4.21 1.71 22.23
C LYS A 206 -4.81 1.95 23.60
#